data_AF-A0A838WSS8-F1
#
_entry.id   AF-A0A838WSS8-F1
#
_cell.length_a   1.000
_cell.length_b   1.000
_cell.length_c   1.000
_cell.angle_alpha   90.00
_cell.angle_beta   90.00
_cell.angle_gamma   90.00
#
_symmetry.space_group_name_H-M   'P 1'
#
loop_
_entity.id
_entity.type
_entity.pdbx_description
1 polymer ?
#
loop_
_entity_poly.entity_id
_entity_poly.type
_entity_poly.pdbx_seq_one_letter_code
_entity_poly.pdbx_strand_id
1 'polypeptide(L)'
;PITAEVINQAKEILIQRQDTHLDSLAERLREARVKTIIEPILAGEDLPDVPPDDIRYVLDLGLCRDQGQGLEIANPIYKEVLPLVLSYTTRVSIGAIEPLRLNEQGELLPDKLLHAFLEFWRQHGEPLLKSAPYHEIAPHLVLMAFLHRVVNGGGTLEREYAIGSGRMDICLR
;
A
#
# COMPACT_ATOMS: atom_id res chain seq x y z
N PRO A 1 -6.78 -20.73 -20.96
CA PRO A 1 -6.27 -19.38 -21.31
C PRO A 1 -5.90 -18.59 -20.04
N ILE A 2 -4.78 -17.88 -20.04
CA ILE A 2 -4.41 -16.98 -18.93
C ILE A 2 -5.22 -15.70 -19.10
N THR A 3 -6.13 -15.43 -18.16
CA THR A 3 -6.96 -14.21 -18.13
C THR A 3 -6.46 -13.25 -17.05
N ALA A 4 -6.85 -11.97 -17.12
CA ALA A 4 -6.52 -10.98 -16.09
C ALA A 4 -6.98 -11.43 -14.69
N GLU A 5 -8.11 -12.13 -14.61
CA GLU A 5 -8.65 -12.68 -13.37
C GLU A 5 -7.79 -13.83 -12.81
N VAL A 6 -7.25 -14.71 -13.66
CA VAL A 6 -6.28 -15.74 -13.25
C VAL A 6 -4.98 -15.10 -12.74
N ILE A 7 -4.55 -13.99 -13.35
CA ILE A 7 -3.37 -13.23 -12.90
C ILE A 7 -3.65 -12.59 -11.53
N ASN A 8 -4.81 -11.97 -11.33
CA ASN A 8 -5.20 -11.39 -10.05
C ASN A 8 -5.34 -12.45 -8.96
N GLN A 9 -5.94 -13.60 -9.27
CA GLN A 9 -6.09 -14.67 -8.30
C GLN A 9 -4.73 -15.30 -7.93
N ALA A 10 -3.83 -15.49 -8.89
CA ALA A 10 -2.46 -15.93 -8.63
C ALA A 10 -1.67 -14.89 -7.82
N LYS A 11 -1.87 -13.59 -8.09
CA LYS A 11 -1.30 -12.47 -7.32
C LYS A 11 -1.75 -12.52 -5.86
N GLU A 12 -3.05 -12.70 -5.61
CA GLU A 12 -3.59 -12.84 -4.25
C GLU A 12 -3.03 -14.08 -3.53
N ILE A 13 -2.90 -15.21 -4.23
CA ILE A 13 -2.30 -16.43 -3.67
C ILE A 13 -0.82 -16.22 -3.30
N LEU A 14 -0.05 -15.52 -4.14
CA LEU A 14 1.36 -15.19 -3.86
C LEU A 14 1.49 -14.22 -2.66
N ILE A 15 0.59 -13.25 -2.58
CA ILE A 15 0.50 -12.32 -1.44
C ILE A 15 0.18 -13.08 -0.14
N GLN A 16 -0.80 -14.00 -0.18
CA GLN A 16 -1.20 -14.80 0.98
C GLN A 16 -0.14 -15.83 1.41
N ARG A 17 0.66 -16.35 0.47
CA ARG A 17 1.66 -17.39 0.75
C ARG A 17 2.89 -16.90 1.51
N GLN A 18 3.10 -15.57 1.59
CA GLN A 18 4.07 -14.95 2.49
C GLN A 18 5.46 -15.62 2.41
N ASP A 19 5.96 -15.79 1.19
CA ASP A 19 7.28 -16.40 0.96
C ASP A 19 8.40 -15.56 1.61
N THR A 20 9.48 -16.22 2.03
CA THR A 20 10.73 -15.64 2.61
C THR A 20 11.29 -14.43 1.84
N HIS A 21 10.90 -14.28 0.57
CA HIS A 21 11.25 -13.17 -0.30
C HIS A 21 10.59 -11.83 0.09
N LEU A 22 9.41 -11.85 0.75
CA LEU A 22 8.73 -10.64 1.21
C LEU A 22 9.39 -10.05 2.46
N ASP A 23 9.91 -10.88 3.35
CA ASP A 23 10.67 -10.41 4.52
C ASP A 23 11.97 -9.73 4.08
N SER A 24 12.64 -10.32 3.09
CA SER A 24 13.83 -9.73 2.47
C SER A 24 13.51 -8.38 1.82
N LEU A 25 12.36 -8.27 1.14
CA LEU A 25 11.87 -7.01 0.60
C LEU A 25 11.58 -5.99 1.71
N ALA A 26 10.93 -6.40 2.80
CA ALA A 26 10.61 -5.54 3.93
C ALA A 26 11.87 -4.93 4.56
N GLU A 27 12.97 -5.67 4.64
CA GLU A 27 14.25 -5.15 5.09
C GLU A 27 14.80 -4.08 4.13
N ARG A 28 14.76 -4.34 2.81
CA ARG A 28 15.21 -3.37 1.81
C ARG A 28 14.42 -2.07 1.82
N LEU A 29 13.11 -2.13 2.06
CA LEU A 29 12.25 -0.95 2.14
C LEU A 29 12.53 -0.06 3.36
N ARG A 30 13.25 -0.56 4.37
CA ARG A 30 13.67 0.26 5.52
C ARG A 30 14.97 1.02 5.26
N GLU A 31 15.71 0.68 4.21
CA GLU A 31 16.94 1.39 3.87
C GLU A 31 16.63 2.84 3.47
N ALA A 32 17.35 3.81 4.04
CA ALA A 32 17.11 5.23 3.78
C ALA A 32 17.14 5.58 2.29
N ARG A 33 18.11 5.06 1.53
CA ARG A 33 18.23 5.26 0.08
C ARG A 33 17.03 4.73 -0.72
N VAL A 34 16.43 3.63 -0.29
CA VAL A 34 15.23 3.07 -0.93
C VAL A 34 14.01 3.90 -0.54
N LYS A 35 13.89 4.23 0.74
CA LYS A 35 12.78 5.02 1.27
C LYS A 35 12.67 6.38 0.58
N THR A 36 13.77 7.12 0.44
CA THR A 36 13.80 8.45 -0.20
C THR A 36 13.25 8.43 -1.64
N ILE A 37 13.29 7.28 -2.31
CA ILE A 37 12.76 7.12 -3.67
C ILE A 37 11.33 6.56 -3.67
N ILE A 38 11.08 5.51 -2.89
CA ILE A 38 9.77 4.83 -2.90
C ILE A 38 8.68 5.70 -2.26
N GLU A 39 9.01 6.48 -1.23
CA GLU A 39 8.03 7.30 -0.49
C GLU A 39 7.35 8.36 -1.38
N PRO A 40 8.08 9.21 -2.13
CA PRO A 40 7.46 10.16 -3.06
C PRO A 40 6.66 9.48 -4.17
N ILE A 41 7.15 8.36 -4.71
CA ILE A 41 6.43 7.59 -5.75
C ILE A 41 5.07 7.13 -5.23
N LEU A 42 5.02 6.63 -4.00
CA LEU A 42 3.77 6.19 -3.37
C LEU A 42 2.86 7.37 -2.97
N ALA A 43 3.46 8.53 -2.65
CA ALA A 43 2.72 9.77 -2.37
C ALA A 43 2.14 10.42 -3.65
N GLY A 44 2.63 10.03 -4.82
CA GLY A 44 2.32 10.72 -6.08
C GLY A 44 3.03 12.07 -6.20
N GLU A 45 4.15 12.23 -5.49
CA GLU A 45 4.98 13.43 -5.47
C GLU A 45 6.18 13.28 -6.41
N ASP A 46 6.77 14.41 -6.81
CA ASP A 46 8.00 14.43 -7.57
C ASP A 46 9.17 13.89 -6.74
N LEU A 47 10.11 13.22 -7.39
CA LEU A 47 11.33 12.78 -6.72
C LEU A 47 12.16 13.99 -6.26
N PRO A 48 12.65 14.01 -5.01
CA PRO A 48 13.58 15.02 -4.55
C PRO A 48 14.94 14.86 -5.27
N ASP A 49 15.87 15.77 -5.02
CA ASP A 49 17.26 15.60 -5.49
C ASP A 49 17.90 14.37 -4.83
N VAL A 50 17.93 13.26 -5.57
CA VAL A 50 18.45 11.96 -5.11
C VAL A 50 19.74 11.61 -5.83
N PRO A 51 20.72 11.01 -5.13
CA PRO A 51 21.94 10.52 -5.76
C PRO A 51 21.66 9.56 -6.92
N PRO A 52 22.32 9.69 -8.08
CA PRO A 52 22.14 8.76 -9.20
C PRO A 52 22.40 7.29 -8.86
N ASP A 53 23.29 7.04 -7.90
CA ASP A 53 23.60 5.68 -7.44
C ASP A 53 22.46 5.05 -6.62
N ASP A 54 21.65 5.85 -5.92
CA ASP A 54 20.46 5.36 -5.21
C ASP A 54 19.35 5.00 -6.22
N ILE A 55 19.20 5.78 -7.30
CA ILE A 55 18.31 5.44 -8.41
C ILE A 55 18.73 4.13 -9.06
N ARG A 56 20.03 3.98 -9.39
CA ARG A 56 20.57 2.72 -9.94
C ARG A 56 20.32 1.54 -9.01
N TYR A 57 20.50 1.75 -7.70
CA TYR A 57 20.27 0.70 -6.71
C TYR A 57 18.83 0.17 -6.73
N VAL A 58 17.80 1.05 -6.76
CA VAL A 58 16.40 0.58 -6.81
C VAL A 58 16.01 -0.05 -8.15
N LEU A 59 16.67 0.36 -9.25
CA LEU A 59 16.53 -0.26 -10.56
C LEU A 59 17.15 -1.67 -10.56
N ASP A 60 18.34 -1.83 -10.00
CA ASP A 60 19.05 -3.12 -9.89
C ASP A 60 18.32 -4.09 -8.96
N LEU A 61 17.67 -3.59 -7.91
CA LEU A 61 16.76 -4.37 -7.07
C LEU A 61 15.47 -4.79 -7.81
N GLY A 62 15.19 -4.20 -8.96
CA GLY A 62 13.96 -4.40 -9.72
C GLY A 62 12.71 -3.84 -9.04
N LEU A 63 12.86 -2.93 -8.06
CA LEU A 63 11.73 -2.29 -7.39
C LEU A 63 11.09 -1.22 -8.27
N CYS A 64 11.94 -0.50 -8.99
CA CYS A 64 11.53 0.55 -9.91
C CYS A 64 11.96 0.23 -11.34
N ARG A 65 11.35 0.93 -12.29
CA ARG A 65 11.79 0.99 -13.69
C ARG A 65 11.66 2.41 -14.21
N ASP A 66 12.54 2.78 -15.11
CA ASP A 66 12.46 4.05 -15.85
C ASP A 66 11.95 3.77 -17.26
N GLN A 67 10.81 4.37 -17.62
CA GLN A 67 10.23 4.29 -18.96
C GLN A 67 10.38 5.59 -19.76
N GLY A 68 11.23 6.52 -19.33
CA GLY A 68 11.41 7.83 -19.96
C GLY A 68 10.27 8.82 -19.70
N GLN A 69 9.32 8.46 -18.84
CA GLN A 69 8.24 9.33 -18.33
C GLN A 69 8.38 9.58 -16.82
N GLY A 70 9.45 9.07 -16.20
CA GLY A 70 9.64 9.05 -14.76
C GLY A 70 9.90 7.65 -14.24
N LEU A 71 10.44 7.59 -13.02
CA LEU A 71 10.74 6.36 -12.31
C LEU A 71 9.47 5.81 -11.66
N GLU A 72 9.00 4.63 -12.03
CA GLU A 72 7.78 4.04 -11.47
C GLU A 72 8.04 2.65 -10.87
N ILE A 73 7.09 2.13 -10.08
CA ILE A 73 7.17 0.77 -9.52
C ILE A 73 7.16 -0.27 -10.66
N ALA A 74 8.14 -1.16 -10.65
CA ALA A 74 8.52 -1.97 -11.81
C ALA A 74 7.43 -2.95 -12.30
N ASN A 75 6.66 -3.54 -11.38
CA ASN A 75 5.70 -4.59 -11.70
C ASN A 75 4.41 -4.43 -10.86
N PRO A 76 3.22 -4.73 -11.43
CA PRO A 76 1.96 -4.85 -10.69
C PRO A 76 2.04 -5.62 -9.36
N ILE A 77 2.86 -6.66 -9.24
CA ILE A 77 3.04 -7.39 -7.98
C ILE A 77 3.58 -6.47 -6.89
N TYR A 78 4.61 -5.67 -7.18
CA TYR A 78 5.17 -4.73 -6.19
C TYR A 78 4.21 -3.60 -5.85
N LYS A 79 3.39 -3.14 -6.80
CA LYS A 79 2.34 -2.14 -6.50
C LYS A 79 1.39 -2.62 -5.39
N GLU A 80 1.17 -3.93 -5.26
CA GLU A 80 0.30 -4.50 -4.23
C GLU A 80 1.04 -4.94 -2.98
N VAL A 81 2.27 -5.44 -3.14
CA VAL A 81 3.08 -5.94 -2.04
C VAL A 81 3.63 -4.79 -1.19
N LEU A 82 4.09 -3.69 -1.80
CA LEU A 82 4.71 -2.59 -1.07
C LEU A 82 3.78 -2.03 0.02
N PRO A 83 2.52 -1.65 -0.25
CA PRO A 83 1.62 -1.15 0.78
C PRO A 83 1.31 -2.18 1.86
N LEU A 84 1.19 -3.45 1.47
CA LEU A 84 0.89 -4.54 2.39
C LEU A 84 2.02 -4.73 3.42
N VAL A 85 3.26 -4.67 2.93
CA VAL A 85 4.47 -4.76 3.75
C VAL A 85 4.61 -3.50 4.62
N LEU A 86 4.47 -2.32 4.03
CA LEU A 86 4.61 -1.04 4.73
C LEU A 86 3.52 -0.80 5.79
N SER A 87 2.32 -1.34 5.58
CA SER A 87 1.21 -1.26 6.54
C SER A 87 1.20 -2.42 7.54
N TYR A 88 2.11 -3.40 7.46
CA TYR A 88 2.04 -4.61 8.28
C TYR A 88 2.02 -4.30 9.79
N THR A 89 2.95 -3.48 10.26
CA THR A 89 3.03 -3.10 11.69
C THR A 89 1.77 -2.38 12.14
N THR A 90 1.26 -1.47 11.31
CA THR A 90 -0.01 -0.77 11.53
C THR A 90 -1.18 -1.76 11.61
N ARG A 91 -1.29 -2.69 10.65
CA ARG A 91 -2.35 -3.71 10.60
C ARG A 91 -2.35 -4.62 11.82
N VAL A 92 -1.18 -5.06 12.29
CA VAL A 92 -1.06 -5.91 13.48
C VAL A 92 -1.39 -5.12 14.76
N SER A 93 -1.11 -3.82 14.77
CA SER A 93 -1.42 -2.94 15.90
C SER A 93 -2.90 -2.56 15.96
N ILE A 94 -3.61 -2.59 14.82
CA ILE A 94 -5.05 -2.42 14.74
C ILE A 94 -5.71 -3.69 15.29
N GLY A 95 -6.54 -3.52 16.33
CA GLY A 95 -7.32 -4.62 16.91
C GLY A 95 -8.36 -5.21 15.95
N ALA A 96 -9.24 -6.06 16.46
CA ALA A 96 -10.41 -6.48 15.69
C ALA A 96 -11.27 -5.24 15.38
N ILE A 97 -11.48 -4.95 14.11
CA ILE A 97 -12.49 -4.00 13.63
C ILE A 97 -13.69 -4.84 13.21
N GLU A 98 -14.88 -4.40 13.59
CA GLU A 98 -16.13 -5.02 13.14
C GLU A 98 -16.19 -5.06 11.60
N PRO A 99 -16.68 -6.17 11.00
CA PRO A 99 -16.79 -6.26 9.55
C PRO A 99 -17.66 -5.13 8.99
N LEU A 100 -17.39 -4.72 7.75
CA LEU A 100 -18.22 -3.72 7.11
C LEU A 100 -19.66 -4.21 7.01
N ARG A 101 -20.60 -3.40 7.51
CA ARG A 101 -22.02 -3.61 7.23
C ARG A 101 -22.34 -3.11 5.83
N LEU A 102 -22.62 -4.04 4.93
CA LEU A 102 -23.23 -3.78 3.63
C LEU A 102 -24.70 -3.39 3.81
N ASN A 103 -25.28 -2.72 2.81
CA ASN A 103 -26.74 -2.52 2.75
C ASN A 103 -27.46 -3.83 2.36
N GLU A 104 -28.80 -3.80 2.31
CA GLU A 104 -29.62 -4.96 1.92
C GLU A 104 -29.35 -5.43 0.48
N GLN A 105 -28.82 -4.54 -0.37
CA GLN A 105 -28.40 -4.83 -1.74
C GLN A 105 -26.95 -5.36 -1.83
N GLY A 106 -26.23 -5.50 -0.72
CA GLY A 106 -24.83 -5.95 -0.70
C GLY A 106 -23.82 -4.87 -1.10
N GLU A 107 -24.21 -3.60 -1.13
CA GLU A 107 -23.34 -2.49 -1.49
C GLU A 107 -22.66 -1.89 -0.26
N LEU A 108 -21.49 -1.31 -0.52
CA LEU A 108 -20.74 -0.51 0.44
C LEU A 108 -21.59 0.68 0.90
N LEU A 109 -21.49 1.03 2.19
CA LEU A 109 -22.08 2.26 2.73
C LEU A 109 -20.95 3.26 3.03
N PRO A 110 -20.61 4.17 2.09
CA PRO A 110 -19.45 5.06 2.21
C PRO A 110 -19.48 5.92 3.47
N ASP A 111 -20.64 6.46 3.83
CA ASP A 111 -20.79 7.31 5.02
C ASP A 111 -20.52 6.54 6.31
N LYS A 112 -20.94 5.27 6.38
CA LYS A 112 -20.67 4.41 7.55
C LYS A 112 -19.19 4.02 7.62
N LEU A 113 -18.57 3.76 6.46
CA LEU A 113 -17.14 3.46 6.37
C LEU A 113 -16.31 4.67 6.83
N LEU A 114 -16.65 5.86 6.35
CA LEU A 114 -15.99 7.10 6.75
C LEU A 114 -16.17 7.36 8.24
N HIS A 115 -17.37 7.19 8.78
CA HIS A 115 -17.61 7.38 10.21
C HIS A 115 -16.78 6.40 11.06
N ALA A 116 -16.77 5.11 10.70
CA ALA A 116 -15.95 4.11 11.37
C ALA A 116 -14.45 4.45 11.29
N PHE A 117 -13.98 4.94 10.14
CA PHE A 117 -12.60 5.39 9.99
C PHE A 117 -12.29 6.61 10.86
N LEU A 118 -13.18 7.59 10.96
CA LEU A 118 -12.97 8.78 11.80
C LEU A 118 -12.95 8.43 13.29
N GLU A 119 -13.82 7.52 13.74
CA GLU A 119 -13.81 7.00 15.11
C GLU A 119 -12.50 6.28 15.42
N PHE A 120 -12.07 5.40 14.53
CA PHE A 120 -10.79 4.71 14.60
C PHE A 120 -9.62 5.69 14.64
N TRP A 121 -9.59 6.67 13.72
CA TRP A 121 -8.54 7.66 13.59
C TRP A 121 -8.40 8.50 14.85
N ARG A 122 -9.51 8.91 15.46
CA ARG A 122 -9.51 9.69 16.70
C ARG A 122 -8.91 8.90 17.87
N GLN A 123 -9.04 7.57 17.88
CA GLN A 123 -8.55 6.72 18.97
C GLN A 123 -7.11 6.26 18.76
N HIS A 124 -6.70 6.02 17.51
CA HIS A 124 -5.46 5.32 17.19
C HIS A 124 -4.55 6.05 16.19
N GLY A 125 -5.00 7.14 15.56
CA GLY A 125 -4.31 7.79 14.46
C GLY A 125 -2.92 8.31 14.83
N GLU A 126 -2.80 9.11 15.90
CA GLU A 126 -1.52 9.72 16.27
C GLU A 126 -0.41 8.70 16.62
N PRO A 127 -0.66 7.66 17.46
CA PRO A 127 0.33 6.61 17.70
C PRO A 127 0.76 5.88 16.41
N LEU A 128 -0.19 5.59 15.53
CA LEU A 128 0.10 4.85 14.30
C LEU A 128 0.91 5.69 13.32
N LEU A 129 0.60 6.98 13.18
CA LEU A 129 1.38 7.93 12.38
C LEU A 129 2.84 8.00 12.83
N LYS A 130 3.08 8.08 14.15
CA LYS A 130 4.44 8.12 14.72
C LYS A 130 5.24 6.82 14.49
N SER A 131 4.55 5.71 14.30
CA SER A 131 5.17 4.39 14.09
C SER A 131 5.39 4.04 12.62
N ALA A 132 4.81 4.81 11.70
CA ALA A 132 4.87 4.51 10.28
C ALA A 132 6.30 4.72 9.75
N PRO A 133 6.89 3.72 9.07
CA PRO A 133 8.25 3.85 8.55
C PRO A 133 8.35 4.91 7.46
N TYR A 134 7.24 5.25 6.80
CA TYR A 134 7.11 6.24 5.75
C TYR A 134 6.15 7.32 6.26
N HIS A 135 6.69 8.50 6.57
CA HIS A 135 5.96 9.58 7.24
C HIS A 135 5.04 10.34 6.30
N GLU A 136 5.46 10.61 5.06
CA GLU A 136 4.67 11.39 4.09
C GLU A 136 3.41 10.63 3.67
N ILE A 137 3.52 9.30 3.55
CA ILE A 137 2.38 8.43 3.27
C ILE A 137 1.81 7.75 4.52
N ALA A 138 2.19 8.17 5.73
CA ALA A 138 1.69 7.54 6.96
C ALA A 138 0.15 7.53 7.04
N PRO A 139 -0.58 8.63 6.73
CA PRO A 139 -2.04 8.62 6.71
C PRO A 139 -2.61 7.60 5.70
N HIS A 140 -1.99 7.50 4.53
CA HIS A 140 -2.34 6.54 3.49
C HIS A 140 -2.14 5.09 3.96
N LEU A 141 -1.01 4.78 4.61
CA LEU A 141 -0.73 3.47 5.18
C LEU A 141 -1.73 3.08 6.27
N VAL A 142 -2.13 4.04 7.11
CA VAL A 142 -3.14 3.84 8.15
C VAL A 142 -4.52 3.58 7.56
N LEU A 143 -4.93 4.37 6.55
CA LEU A 143 -6.18 4.15 5.83
C LEU A 143 -6.21 2.77 5.16
N MET A 144 -5.14 2.39 4.46
CA MET A 144 -5.06 1.07 3.83
C MET A 144 -5.08 -0.07 4.84
N ALA A 145 -4.39 0.08 5.98
CA ALA A 145 -4.43 -0.90 7.06
C ALA A 145 -5.85 -1.10 7.60
N PHE A 146 -6.57 0.01 7.83
CA PHE A 146 -7.96 0.01 8.24
C PHE A 146 -8.85 -0.68 7.19
N LEU A 147 -8.80 -0.25 5.93
CA LEU A 147 -9.62 -0.81 4.84
C LEU A 147 -9.36 -2.30 4.62
N HIS A 148 -8.11 -2.73 4.70
CA HIS A 148 -7.74 -4.15 4.62
C HIS A 148 -8.38 -4.96 5.76
N ARG A 149 -8.49 -4.38 6.97
CA ARG A 149 -9.16 -5.05 8.09
C ARG A 149 -10.67 -5.08 7.89
N VAL A 150 -11.25 -4.04 7.30
CA VAL A 150 -12.68 -3.94 7.05
C VAL A 150 -13.17 -5.00 6.04
N VAL A 151 -12.36 -5.38 5.05
CA VAL A 151 -12.70 -6.38 4.03
C VAL A 151 -12.41 -7.84 4.37
N ASN A 152 -11.88 -8.11 5.58
CA ASN A 152 -11.41 -9.42 6.06
C ASN A 152 -12.02 -10.64 5.32
N GLY A 153 -11.30 -11.15 4.31
CA GLY A 153 -11.50 -12.49 3.73
C GLY A 153 -12.45 -12.62 2.52
N GLY A 154 -13.05 -11.54 2.01
CA GLY A 154 -13.94 -11.63 0.84
C GLY A 154 -13.86 -10.47 -0.17
N GLY A 155 -13.31 -9.32 0.23
CA GLY A 155 -13.11 -8.17 -0.65
C GLY A 155 -11.65 -7.95 -1.04
N THR A 156 -11.44 -7.17 -2.09
CA THR A 156 -10.13 -6.76 -2.60
C THR A 156 -9.96 -5.25 -2.50
N LEU A 157 -8.74 -4.81 -2.23
CA LEU A 157 -8.37 -3.41 -2.22
C LEU A 157 -7.35 -3.23 -3.35
N GLU A 158 -7.65 -2.40 -4.33
CA GLU A 158 -6.75 -2.02 -5.42
C GLU A 158 -6.25 -0.59 -5.20
N ARG A 159 -5.06 -0.29 -5.71
CA ARG A 159 -4.44 1.03 -5.56
C ARG A 159 -3.73 1.44 -6.83
N GLU A 160 -3.75 2.74 -7.10
CA GLU A 160 -3.02 3.33 -8.22
C GLU A 160 -2.14 4.49 -7.73
N TYR A 161 -0.88 4.45 -8.16
CA TYR A 161 0.16 5.44 -7.85
C TYR A 161 0.51 6.13 -9.16
N ALA A 162 0.32 7.45 -9.22
CA ALA A 162 0.72 8.27 -10.35
C ALA A 162 1.59 9.42 -9.83
N ILE A 163 2.86 9.46 -10.26
CA ILE A 163 3.77 10.55 -9.91
C ILE A 163 3.22 11.86 -10.50
N GLY A 164 3.26 12.93 -9.71
CA GLY A 164 2.72 14.23 -10.08
C GLY A 164 1.20 14.36 -9.94
N SER A 165 0.49 13.33 -9.46
CA SER A 165 -0.96 13.42 -9.18
C SER A 165 -1.26 14.09 -7.84
N GLY A 166 -0.29 14.08 -6.91
CA GLY A 166 -0.47 14.51 -5.52
C GLY A 166 -1.47 13.64 -4.72
N ARG A 167 -1.82 12.44 -5.21
CA ARG A 167 -2.78 11.55 -4.54
C ARG A 167 -2.55 10.07 -4.88
N MET A 168 -2.92 9.20 -3.95
CA MET A 168 -3.09 7.76 -4.20
C MET A 168 -4.57 7.44 -4.35
N ASP A 169 -4.93 6.82 -5.46
CA ASP A 169 -6.29 6.35 -5.70
C ASP A 169 -6.46 4.93 -5.13
N ILE A 170 -7.56 4.70 -4.39
CA ILE A 170 -7.88 3.40 -3.76
C ILE A 170 -9.26 2.94 -4.23
N CYS A 171 -9.37 1.69 -4.69
CA CYS A 171 -10.63 1.06 -5.07
C CYS A 171 -10.92 -0.14 -4.15
N LEU A 172 -12.12 -0.19 -3.61
CA LEU A 172 -12.61 -1.29 -2.77
C LEU A 172 -13.62 -2.13 -3.57
N ARG A 173 -13.43 -3.45 -3.63
CA ARG A 173 -14.36 -4.38 -4.27
C ARG A 173 -14.72 -5.53 -3.35
#